data_AF-A0A0W8D1K7-F1
#
_entry.id   AF-A0A0W8D1K7-F1
#
_cell.length_a   1.000
_cell.length_b   1.000
_cell.length_c   1.000
_cell.angle_alpha   90.00
_cell.angle_beta   90.00
_cell.angle_gamma   90.00
#
_symmetry.space_group_name_H-M   'P 1'
#
loop_
_entity.id
_entity.type
_entity.pdbx_description
1 polymer ?
#
loop_
_entity_poly.entity_id
_entity_poly.type
_entity_poly.pdbx_seq_one_letter_code
_entity_poly.pdbx_strand_id
1 'polypeptide(L)'
;MNEVFDAETVQQNSKQSRSPTQAVHRETQSLRELGDDVDWERQQIANVTKAETCFRESLAGVRYELQRRGLSEGERLSLTTELLEKTKHGYARHIQALVVEELAREMDREVAMRLELARLGRERMQRQHDKEREFYRAQIARIREECEMALTAAAAKNNLLR
;
A
#
# COMPACT_ATOMS: atom_id res chain seq x y z
N MET A 1 32.67 -19.46 72.77
CA MET A 1 33.59 -18.44 73.33
C MET A 1 34.31 -17.82 72.17
N ASN A 2 34.33 -16.49 72.17
CA ASN A 2 34.82 -15.60 71.15
C ASN A 2 36.35 -15.60 71.03
N GLU A 3 36.78 -14.82 70.04
CA GLU A 3 38.10 -14.25 69.77
C GLU A 3 38.95 -15.14 68.84
N VAL A 4 39.62 -14.63 67.80
CA VAL A 4 40.31 -13.34 67.69
C VAL A 4 40.58 -12.98 66.21
N PHE A 5 40.86 -11.68 65.98
CA PHE A 5 41.74 -11.06 64.98
C PHE A 5 41.17 -10.51 63.67
N ASP A 6 40.94 -9.18 63.70
CA ASP A 6 41.23 -8.26 62.60
C ASP A 6 42.74 -8.15 62.38
N ALA A 7 43.19 -8.16 61.12
CA ALA A 7 44.42 -7.50 60.67
C ALA A 7 44.46 -7.38 59.13
N GLU A 8 44.28 -6.13 58.69
CA GLU A 8 44.83 -5.45 57.51
C GLU A 8 45.61 -6.25 56.46
N THR A 9 45.32 -6.00 55.18
CA THR A 9 46.35 -6.02 54.12
C THR A 9 46.02 -5.06 52.97
N VAL A 10 46.65 -3.89 53.06
CA VAL A 10 47.45 -3.22 52.02
C VAL A 10 46.88 -3.12 50.59
N GLN A 11 46.56 -1.88 50.22
CA GLN A 11 46.51 -1.40 48.84
C GLN A 11 47.87 -1.59 48.13
N GLN A 12 47.88 -2.21 46.96
CA GLN A 12 48.87 -1.89 45.91
C GLN A 12 48.19 -1.77 44.55
N ASN A 13 48.06 -0.51 44.12
CA ASN A 13 47.87 -0.13 42.73
C ASN A 13 49.15 -0.48 41.93
N SER A 14 49.03 -1.30 40.89
CA SER A 14 50.02 -1.33 39.80
C SER A 14 49.32 -1.28 38.44
N LYS A 15 49.77 -0.33 37.63
CA LYS A 15 49.19 0.15 36.37
C LYS A 15 49.28 -0.88 35.23
N GLN A 16 48.21 -0.87 34.43
CA GLN A 16 48.17 -0.96 32.96
C GLN A 16 48.75 -2.20 32.25
N SER A 17 47.83 -2.98 31.66
CA SER A 17 47.97 -3.40 30.26
C SER A 17 46.74 -2.90 29.49
N ARG A 18 46.98 -1.98 28.54
CA ARG A 18 45.97 -1.58 27.56
C ARG A 18 46.00 -2.56 26.39
N SER A 19 44.82 -3.07 26.02
CA SER A 19 44.32 -3.40 24.67
C SER A 19 43.94 -4.87 24.41
N PRO A 20 42.96 -5.15 23.52
CA PRO A 20 42.11 -4.20 22.79
C PRO A 20 40.71 -4.15 23.38
N THR A 21 40.09 -2.97 23.33
CA THR A 21 38.64 -2.85 23.39
C THR A 21 38.10 -3.61 22.18
N GLN A 22 37.71 -4.88 22.37
CA GLN A 22 36.79 -5.51 21.45
C GLN A 22 35.62 -4.54 21.39
N ALA A 23 35.37 -3.96 20.21
CA ALA A 23 34.17 -3.18 19.97
C ALA A 23 33.01 -4.16 20.08
N VAL A 24 32.55 -4.37 21.30
CA VAL A 24 31.36 -5.17 21.55
C VAL A 24 30.23 -4.34 20.99
N HIS A 25 29.72 -4.76 19.83
CA HIS A 25 28.59 -4.13 19.17
C HIS A 25 27.41 -4.17 20.15
N ARG A 26 27.14 -3.03 20.83
CA ARG A 26 26.01 -2.91 21.76
C ARG A 26 24.68 -3.27 21.11
N GLU A 27 24.59 -3.09 19.80
CA GLU A 27 23.43 -3.41 18.96
C GLU A 27 23.09 -4.90 18.93
N THR A 28 24.06 -5.80 19.17
CA THR A 28 23.86 -7.25 19.19
C THR A 28 23.97 -7.86 20.58
N GLN A 29 24.22 -7.05 21.62
CA GLN A 29 24.22 -7.53 23.00
C GLN A 29 22.80 -7.68 23.52
N SER A 30 22.51 -8.85 24.09
CA SER A 30 21.30 -9.06 24.88
C SER A 30 21.28 -8.04 26.03
N LEU A 31 20.21 -7.25 26.10
CA LEU A 31 19.95 -6.32 27.21
C LEU A 31 19.41 -7.04 28.47
N ARG A 32 19.30 -8.38 28.44
CA ARG A 32 18.74 -9.18 29.53
C ARG A 32 19.72 -9.30 30.69
N GLU A 33 19.17 -9.30 31.90
CA GLU A 33 19.96 -9.48 33.12
C GLU A 33 20.31 -10.97 33.30
N LEU A 34 21.49 -11.23 33.88
CA LEU A 34 21.91 -12.59 34.22
C LEU A 34 20.96 -13.18 35.27
N GLY A 35 20.12 -14.14 34.86
CA GLY A 35 19.08 -14.72 35.71
C GLY A 35 17.65 -14.53 35.17
N ASP A 36 17.48 -13.77 34.08
CA ASP A 36 16.20 -13.69 33.38
C ASP A 36 15.80 -15.07 32.83
N ASP A 37 14.70 -15.63 33.36
CA ASP A 37 14.15 -16.90 32.90
C ASP A 37 13.68 -16.75 31.45
N VAL A 38 14.32 -17.48 30.55
CA VAL A 38 13.92 -17.54 29.15
C VAL A 38 12.87 -18.62 29.03
N ASP A 39 11.59 -18.23 29.09
CA ASP A 39 10.42 -19.08 28.87
C ASP A 39 10.29 -19.62 27.42
N TRP A 40 11.41 -19.82 26.71
CA TRP A 40 11.42 -20.29 25.31
C TRP A 40 10.70 -21.63 25.19
N GLU A 41 10.88 -22.53 26.17
CA GLU A 41 10.27 -23.86 26.15
C GLU A 41 8.76 -23.76 26.30
N ARG A 42 8.28 -22.93 27.24
CA ARG A 42 6.85 -22.65 27.42
C ARG A 42 6.25 -21.98 26.20
N GLN A 43 6.96 -21.01 25.61
CA GLN A 43 6.52 -20.31 24.41
C GLN A 43 6.48 -21.25 23.20
N GLN A 44 7.44 -22.17 23.09
CA GLN A 44 7.48 -23.16 22.03
C GLN A 44 6.34 -24.18 22.17
N ILE A 45 6.06 -24.67 23.38
CA ILE A 45 4.91 -25.54 23.66
C ILE A 45 3.60 -24.82 23.33
N ALA A 46 3.46 -23.55 23.71
CA ALA A 46 2.29 -22.74 23.40
C ALA A 46 2.12 -22.55 21.87
N ASN A 47 3.22 -22.34 21.15
CA ASN A 47 3.18 -22.19 19.69
C ASN A 47 2.79 -23.50 18.99
N VAL A 48 3.34 -24.63 19.42
CA VAL A 48 3.02 -25.95 18.85
C VAL A 48 1.55 -26.30 19.11
N THR A 49 1.09 -26.16 20.35
CA THR A 49 -0.32 -26.44 20.71
C THR A 49 -1.29 -25.52 19.97
N LYS A 50 -0.93 -24.24 19.80
CA LYS A 50 -1.71 -23.30 18.97
C LYS A 50 -1.72 -23.71 17.50
N ALA A 51 -0.59 -24.14 16.95
CA ALA A 51 -0.52 -24.59 15.56
C ALA A 51 -1.35 -25.87 15.35
N GLU A 52 -1.30 -26.81 16.29
CA GLU A 52 -2.10 -28.04 16.24
C GLU A 52 -3.61 -27.77 16.31
N THR A 53 -4.03 -26.89 17.22
CA THR A 53 -5.44 -26.49 17.34
C THR A 53 -5.91 -25.77 16.08
N CYS A 54 -5.14 -24.78 15.59
CA CYS A 54 -5.44 -24.11 14.33
C CYS A 54 -5.47 -25.08 13.13
N PHE A 55 -4.60 -26.09 13.11
CA PHE A 55 -4.61 -27.10 12.06
C PHE A 55 -5.88 -27.95 12.13
N ARG A 56 -6.26 -28.47 13.31
CA ARG A 56 -7.50 -29.24 13.49
C ARG A 56 -8.73 -28.43 13.10
N GLU A 57 -8.77 -27.16 13.50
CA GLU A 57 -9.80 -26.19 13.12
C GLU A 57 -9.69 -25.73 11.66
N SER A 58 -8.64 -26.08 10.93
CA SER A 58 -8.56 -25.76 9.51
C SER A 58 -9.47 -26.70 8.69
N LEU A 59 -9.79 -26.29 7.47
CA LEU A 59 -10.53 -27.13 6.53
C LEU A 59 -9.77 -28.44 6.25
N ALA A 60 -8.44 -28.39 6.20
CA ALA A 60 -7.59 -29.57 6.04
C ALA A 60 -7.63 -30.49 7.28
N GLY A 61 -7.65 -29.91 8.48
CA GLY A 61 -7.78 -30.65 9.73
C GLY A 61 -9.10 -31.38 9.84
N VAL A 62 -10.22 -30.71 9.58
CA VAL A 62 -11.55 -31.34 9.56
C VAL A 62 -11.62 -32.49 8.55
N ARG A 63 -11.00 -32.33 7.36
CA ARG A 63 -10.89 -33.41 6.37
C ARG A 63 -10.06 -34.58 6.87
N TYR A 64 -8.96 -34.29 7.56
CA TYR A 64 -8.10 -35.31 8.16
C TYR A 64 -8.84 -36.07 9.27
N GLU A 65 -9.59 -35.38 10.13
CA GLU A 65 -10.39 -36.00 11.19
C GLU A 65 -11.50 -36.89 10.63
N LEU A 66 -12.17 -36.47 9.55
CA LEU A 66 -13.17 -37.29 8.85
C LEU A 66 -12.63 -38.63 8.31
N GLN A 67 -11.32 -38.72 8.02
CA GLN A 67 -10.69 -39.95 7.55
C GLN A 67 -10.40 -40.93 8.70
N ARG A 68 -10.53 -40.52 9.95
CA ARG A 68 -10.26 -41.35 11.12
C ARG A 68 -11.25 -42.51 11.21
N ARG A 69 -10.74 -43.71 11.46
CA ARG A 69 -11.56 -44.91 11.69
C ARG A 69 -12.18 -44.87 13.10
N GLY A 70 -13.39 -45.38 13.24
CA GLY A 70 -14.06 -45.51 14.55
C GLY A 70 -14.85 -44.29 15.00
N LEU A 71 -15.09 -43.31 14.12
CA LEU A 71 -16.02 -42.21 14.41
C LEU A 71 -17.45 -42.74 14.58
N SER A 72 -18.16 -42.22 15.58
CA SER A 72 -19.61 -42.39 15.68
C SER A 72 -20.32 -41.65 14.53
N GLU A 73 -21.57 -42.04 14.26
CA GLU A 73 -22.38 -41.39 13.22
C GLU A 73 -22.60 -39.90 13.53
N GLY A 74 -22.85 -39.55 14.80
CA GLY A 74 -23.01 -38.17 15.25
C GLY A 74 -21.75 -37.32 15.07
N GLU A 75 -20.58 -37.84 15.43
CA GLU A 75 -19.29 -37.15 15.21
C GLU A 75 -19.01 -36.94 13.72
N ARG A 76 -19.29 -37.96 12.90
CA ARG A 76 -19.13 -37.87 11.45
C ARG A 76 -20.04 -36.79 10.86
N LEU A 77 -21.31 -36.75 11.28
CA LEU A 77 -22.26 -35.71 10.85
C LEU A 77 -21.82 -34.31 11.30
N SER A 78 -21.34 -34.17 12.54
CA SER A 78 -20.81 -32.90 13.04
C SER A 78 -19.66 -32.41 12.17
N LEU A 79 -18.65 -33.26 11.92
CA LEU A 79 -17.49 -32.90 11.11
C LEU A 79 -17.85 -32.60 9.64
N THR A 80 -18.84 -33.30 9.05
CA THR A 80 -19.29 -32.96 7.70
C THR A 80 -20.03 -31.62 7.65
N THR A 81 -20.86 -31.29 8.65
CA THR A 81 -21.49 -29.96 8.71
C THR A 81 -20.46 -28.85 8.89
N GLU A 82 -19.45 -29.07 9.72
CA GLU A 82 -18.35 -28.12 9.92
C GLU A 82 -17.55 -27.91 8.64
N LEU A 83 -17.27 -28.98 7.88
CA LEU A 83 -16.63 -28.91 6.57
C LEU A 83 -17.45 -28.06 5.58
N LEU A 84 -18.77 -28.27 5.56
CA LEU A 84 -19.69 -27.54 4.67
C LEU A 84 -19.76 -26.06 5.03
N GLU A 85 -19.86 -25.71 6.31
CA GLU A 85 -19.88 -24.30 6.73
C GLU A 85 -18.54 -23.60 6.45
N LYS A 86 -17.40 -24.26 6.71
CA LYS A 86 -16.09 -23.69 6.40
C LYS A 86 -15.87 -23.49 4.91
N THR A 87 -16.28 -24.45 4.07
CA THR A 87 -16.19 -24.33 2.60
C THR A 87 -17.09 -23.20 2.09
N LYS A 88 -18.36 -23.15 2.52
CA LYS A 88 -19.30 -22.07 2.21
C LYS A 88 -18.74 -20.70 2.58
N HIS A 89 -18.18 -20.57 3.79
CA HIS A 89 -17.58 -19.33 4.24
C HIS A 89 -16.34 -18.94 3.41
N GLY A 90 -15.52 -19.92 3.02
CA GLY A 90 -14.40 -19.72 2.11
C GLY A 90 -14.84 -19.19 0.74
N TYR A 91 -15.87 -19.79 0.14
CA TYR A 91 -16.45 -19.31 -1.12
C TYR A 91 -17.02 -17.89 -0.98
N ALA A 92 -17.74 -17.60 0.11
CA ALA A 92 -18.29 -16.27 0.35
C ALA A 92 -17.18 -15.19 0.40
N ARG A 93 -16.09 -15.46 1.14
CA ARG A 93 -14.93 -14.56 1.17
C ARG A 93 -14.28 -14.39 -0.19
N HIS A 94 -14.14 -15.48 -0.94
CA HIS A 94 -13.54 -15.43 -2.28
C HIS A 94 -14.38 -14.61 -3.26
N ILE A 95 -15.70 -14.80 -3.25
CA ILE A 95 -16.63 -14.00 -4.07
C ILE A 95 -16.57 -12.53 -3.65
N GLN A 96 -16.55 -12.23 -2.35
CA GLN A 96 -16.40 -10.86 -1.87
C GLN A 96 -15.10 -10.21 -2.35
N ALA A 97 -13.98 -10.93 -2.30
CA ALA A 97 -12.70 -10.43 -2.81
C ALA A 97 -12.77 -10.12 -4.31
N LEU A 98 -13.32 -11.05 -5.11
CA LEU A 98 -13.50 -10.83 -6.55
C LEU A 98 -14.40 -9.63 -6.86
N VAL A 99 -15.50 -9.46 -6.13
CA VAL A 99 -16.40 -8.31 -6.29
C VAL A 99 -15.67 -7.00 -5.99
N VAL A 100 -14.89 -6.96 -4.90
CA VAL A 100 -14.10 -5.77 -4.55
C VAL A 100 -13.05 -5.46 -5.62
N GLU A 101 -12.36 -6.46 -6.13
CA GLU A 101 -11.38 -6.30 -7.22
C GLU A 101 -12.02 -5.77 -8.50
N GLU A 102 -13.17 -6.31 -8.91
CA GLU A 102 -13.88 -5.84 -10.10
C GLU A 102 -14.45 -4.43 -9.91
N LEU A 103 -14.96 -4.10 -8.73
CA LEU A 103 -15.41 -2.75 -8.43
C LEU A 103 -14.27 -1.73 -8.53
N ALA A 104 -13.07 -2.07 -8.05
CA ALA A 104 -11.89 -1.22 -8.19
C ALA A 104 -11.51 -1.02 -9.66
N ARG A 105 -11.50 -2.10 -10.46
CA ARG A 105 -11.21 -2.04 -11.91
C ARG A 105 -12.23 -1.17 -12.66
N GLU A 106 -13.52 -1.29 -12.33
CA GLU A 106 -14.57 -0.46 -12.94
C GLU A 106 -14.46 1.01 -12.55
N MET A 107 -14.12 1.32 -11.28
CA MET A 107 -13.83 2.69 -10.87
C MET A 107 -12.68 3.31 -11.68
N ASP A 108 -11.58 2.57 -11.86
CA ASP A 108 -10.43 3.04 -12.62
C ASP A 108 -10.80 3.30 -14.10
N ARG A 109 -11.60 2.41 -14.70
CA ARG A 109 -12.15 2.59 -16.06
C ARG A 109 -13.03 3.84 -16.15
N GLU A 110 -13.89 4.06 -15.17
CA GLU A 110 -14.77 5.23 -15.13
C GLU A 110 -13.96 6.53 -15.04
N VAL A 111 -12.95 6.58 -14.18
CA VAL A 111 -12.05 7.74 -14.06
C VAL A 111 -11.35 8.01 -15.39
N ALA A 112 -10.82 6.98 -16.05
CA ALA A 112 -10.18 7.12 -17.36
C ALA A 112 -11.14 7.69 -18.42
N MET A 113 -12.35 7.15 -18.53
CA MET A 113 -13.37 7.65 -19.48
C MET A 113 -13.75 9.11 -19.20
N ARG A 114 -13.93 9.50 -17.93
CA ARG A 114 -14.24 10.89 -17.57
C ARG A 114 -13.10 11.84 -17.95
N LEU A 115 -11.85 11.44 -17.79
CA LEU A 115 -10.68 12.23 -18.22
C LEU A 115 -10.63 12.39 -19.74
N GLU A 116 -10.93 11.33 -20.50
CA GLU A 116 -11.02 11.40 -21.97
C GLU A 116 -12.11 12.36 -22.44
N LEU A 117 -13.31 12.27 -21.84
CA LEU A 117 -14.42 13.19 -22.14
C LEU A 117 -14.05 14.64 -21.86
N ALA A 118 -13.33 14.91 -20.77
CA ALA A 118 -12.85 16.26 -20.45
C ALA A 118 -11.86 16.78 -21.51
N ARG A 119 -10.96 15.92 -22.02
CA ARG A 119 -10.04 16.27 -23.11
C ARG A 119 -10.79 16.59 -24.39
N LEU A 120 -11.75 15.75 -24.79
CA LEU A 120 -12.60 15.98 -25.96
C LEU A 120 -13.43 17.26 -25.85
N GLY A 121 -13.93 17.58 -24.65
CA GLY A 121 -14.60 18.85 -24.38
C GLY A 121 -13.70 20.06 -24.63
N ARG A 122 -12.48 20.05 -24.08
CA ARG A 122 -11.50 21.12 -24.29
C ARG A 122 -11.12 21.28 -25.75
N GLU A 123 -10.88 20.18 -26.47
CA GLU A 123 -10.56 20.24 -27.90
C GLU A 123 -11.71 20.82 -28.74
N ARG A 124 -12.97 20.47 -28.43
CA ARG A 124 -14.13 21.05 -29.11
C ARG A 124 -14.22 22.56 -28.92
N MET A 125 -14.05 23.03 -27.69
CA MET A 125 -14.05 24.45 -27.36
C MET A 125 -12.89 25.19 -28.06
N GLN A 126 -11.69 24.60 -28.04
CA GLN A 126 -10.53 25.16 -28.74
C GLN A 126 -10.78 25.31 -30.25
N ARG A 127 -11.30 24.26 -30.91
CA ARG A 127 -11.65 24.31 -32.34
C ARG A 127 -12.70 25.38 -32.65
N GLN A 128 -13.66 25.61 -31.74
CA GLN A 128 -14.65 26.66 -31.90
C GLN A 128 -14.00 28.05 -31.84
N HIS A 129 -13.17 28.30 -30.82
CA HIS A 129 -12.46 29.57 -30.70
C HIS A 129 -11.47 29.82 -31.85
N ASP A 130 -10.83 28.78 -32.37
CA ASP A 130 -9.95 28.92 -33.53
C ASP A 130 -10.72 29.35 -34.77
N LYS A 131 -11.88 28.74 -35.04
CA LYS A 131 -12.78 29.16 -36.13
C LYS A 131 -13.27 30.61 -35.96
N GLU A 132 -13.67 30.99 -34.75
CA GLU A 132 -14.09 32.37 -34.44
C GLU A 132 -12.94 33.36 -34.67
N ARG A 133 -11.73 33.04 -34.19
CA ARG A 133 -10.55 33.87 -34.40
C ARG A 133 -10.19 34.02 -35.87
N GLU A 134 -10.23 32.95 -36.64
CA GLU A 134 -10.00 32.97 -38.09
C GLU A 134 -11.04 33.86 -38.79
N PHE A 135 -12.31 33.71 -38.44
CA PHE A 135 -13.40 34.53 -38.98
C PHE A 135 -13.20 36.02 -38.70
N TYR A 136 -12.88 36.40 -37.46
CA TYR A 136 -12.62 37.81 -37.13
C TYR A 136 -11.35 38.35 -37.80
N ARG A 137 -10.29 37.54 -37.91
CA ARG A 137 -9.09 37.92 -38.65
C ARG A 137 -9.42 38.21 -40.12
N ALA A 138 -10.21 37.36 -40.75
CA ALA A 138 -10.64 37.56 -42.13
C ALA A 138 -11.50 38.83 -42.30
N GLN A 139 -12.42 39.10 -41.36
CA GLN A 139 -13.20 40.35 -41.38
C GLN A 139 -12.33 41.61 -41.22
N ILE A 140 -11.39 41.59 -40.27
CA ILE A 140 -10.49 42.72 -40.05
C ILE A 140 -9.64 42.97 -41.30
N ALA A 141 -9.11 41.91 -41.92
CA ALA A 141 -8.35 42.03 -43.15
C ALA A 141 -9.18 42.66 -44.27
N ARG A 142 -10.40 42.16 -44.49
CA ARG A 142 -11.34 42.72 -45.47
C ARG A 142 -11.63 44.20 -45.22
N ILE A 143 -11.94 44.58 -43.99
CA ILE A 143 -12.24 45.99 -43.64
C ILE A 143 -11.01 46.88 -43.89
N ARG A 144 -9.81 46.39 -43.58
CA ARG A 144 -8.57 47.14 -43.85
C ARG A 144 -8.37 47.35 -45.34
N GLU A 145 -8.55 46.32 -46.16
CA GLU A 145 -8.48 46.43 -47.61
C GLU A 145 -9.52 47.43 -48.15
N GLU A 146 -10.76 47.39 -47.67
CA GLU A 146 -11.81 48.35 -48.03
C GLU A 146 -11.42 49.79 -47.65
N CYS A 147 -10.83 49.99 -46.46
CA CYS A 147 -10.35 51.30 -46.01
C CYS A 147 -9.16 51.80 -46.85
N GLU A 148 -8.20 50.94 -47.18
CA GLU A 148 -7.06 51.29 -48.03
C GLU A 148 -7.52 51.67 -49.45
N MET A 149 -8.48 50.94 -50.02
CA MET A 149 -9.10 51.31 -51.29
C MET A 149 -9.81 52.67 -51.22
N ALA A 150 -10.56 52.94 -50.14
CA ALA A 150 -11.22 54.23 -49.96
C ALA A 150 -10.22 55.39 -49.81
N LEU A 151 -9.14 55.18 -49.05
CA LEU A 151 -8.07 56.17 -48.87
C LEU A 151 -7.32 56.46 -50.17
N THR A 152 -6.98 55.43 -50.94
CA THR A 152 -6.32 55.59 -52.24
C THR A 152 -7.22 56.29 -53.25
N ALA A 153 -8.51 55.95 -53.31
CA ALA A 153 -9.48 56.66 -54.15
C ALA A 153 -9.64 58.14 -53.74
N ALA A 154 -9.71 58.43 -52.44
CA ALA A 154 -9.78 59.80 -51.93
C ALA A 154 -8.52 60.60 -52.25
N ALA A 155 -7.34 59.99 -52.10
CA ALA A 155 -6.06 60.61 -52.46
C ALA A 155 -5.96 60.88 -53.97
N ALA A 156 -6.39 59.94 -54.82
CA ALA A 156 -6.44 60.13 -56.26
C ALA A 156 -7.37 61.28 -56.66
N LYS A 157 -8.57 61.36 -56.05
CA LYS A 157 -9.50 62.47 -56.27
C LYS A 157 -8.90 63.81 -55.83
N ASN A 158 -8.19 63.87 -54.71
CA ASN A 158 -7.54 65.09 -54.25
C ASN A 158 -6.41 65.53 -55.20
N ASN A 159 -5.61 64.59 -55.69
CA ASN A 159 -4.55 64.86 -56.66
C ASN A 159 -5.07 65.32 -58.03
N LEU A 160 -6.27 64.90 -58.44
CA LEU A 160 -6.93 65.39 -59.66
C LEU A 160 -7.55 66.79 -59.51
N LEU A 161 -7.72 67.27 -58.28
CA LEU A 161 -8.27 68.60 -57.95
C LEU A 161 -7.17 69.64 -57.66
N ARG A 162 -5.90 69.24 -57.68
CA ARG A 162 -4.72 70.11 -57.63
C ARG A 162 -4.16 70.32 -59.03
#